data_AF-A0A7L2IR45-F1
#
_entry.id   AF-A0A7L2IR45-F1
#
_cell.length_a   1.000
_cell.length_b   1.000
_cell.length_c   1.000
_cell.angle_alpha   90.00
_cell.angle_beta   90.00
_cell.angle_gamma   90.00
#
_symmetry.space_group_name_H-M   'P 1'
#
loop_
_entity.id
_entity.type
_entity.pdbx_description
1 polymer ?
#
loop_
_entity_poly.entity_id
_entity_poly.type
_entity_poly.pdbx_seq_one_letter_code
_entity_poly.pdbx_strand_id
1 'polypeptide(L)'
;QRYVFFMNPQKVKPPEDLQDLGVRFLQPFVNLLSKATYWWMNTLIISAHKKPVDLKAIGKLPIAMRALTNYVCLKEAYEEQKKKVAEQPNRSPSIWLAMYSAFGRPILLSSTFRYLADLLGFAGPLCISGIVQGFQNTTNNTNTTEKDPSNSYLSSEEFLRNVYVLAVLLFLALILQRTFLQASYYVTTETGINLRGAL
;
A
#
# COMPACT_ATOMS: atom_id res chain seq x y z
N GLN A 1 3.86 13.35 20.15
CA GLN A 1 4.67 14.06 21.18
C GLN A 1 4.11 13.80 22.60
N ARG A 2 4.09 12.55 23.09
CA ARG A 2 3.56 12.19 24.42
C ARG A 2 4.63 11.58 25.36
N TYR A 3 5.91 11.87 25.13
CA TYR A 3 7.01 11.17 25.81
C TYR A 3 7.91 12.06 26.67
N VAL A 4 7.80 13.39 26.59
CA VAL A 4 8.87 14.26 27.13
C VAL A 4 8.53 14.86 28.50
N PHE A 5 7.26 15.03 28.87
CA PHE A 5 6.88 15.77 30.10
C PHE A 5 5.87 15.06 31.02
N PHE A 6 5.66 13.75 30.89
CA PHE A 6 4.78 12.99 31.81
C PHE A 6 5.60 12.10 32.75
N MET A 7 5.37 12.23 34.06
CA MET A 7 6.06 11.43 35.09
C MET A 7 5.73 9.93 35.05
N ASN A 8 4.67 9.52 34.33
CA ASN A 8 4.32 8.11 34.10
C ASN A 8 4.26 7.83 32.60
N PRO A 9 5.36 7.35 31.98
CA PRO A 9 5.32 6.95 30.57
C PRO A 9 4.40 5.73 30.43
N GLN A 10 3.41 5.83 29.53
CA GLN A 10 2.54 4.71 29.20
C GLN A 10 3.35 3.66 28.43
N LYS A 11 3.88 2.65 29.14
CA LYS A 11 4.58 1.51 28.55
C LYS A 11 3.57 0.61 27.84
N VAL A 12 3.42 0.81 26.54
CA VAL A 12 2.62 -0.10 25.69
C VAL A 12 3.45 -1.36 25.48
N LYS A 13 2.89 -2.52 25.85
CA LYS A 13 3.52 -3.82 25.55
C LYS A 13 3.45 -4.06 24.03
N PRO A 14 4.48 -4.65 23.40
CA PRO A 14 4.38 -5.07 22.01
C PRO A 14 3.21 -6.06 21.84
N PRO A 15 2.54 -6.08 20.69
CA PRO A 15 1.43 -7.00 20.41
C PRO A 15 1.75 -8.44 20.80
N GLU A 16 0.78 -9.18 21.36
CA GLU A 16 0.98 -10.57 21.80
C GLU A 16 1.47 -11.48 20.66
N ASP A 17 1.08 -11.18 19.41
CA ASP A 17 1.55 -11.85 18.19
C ASP A 17 3.07 -11.79 17.99
N LEU A 18 3.73 -10.70 18.40
CA LEU A 18 5.19 -10.54 18.30
C LEU A 18 5.94 -11.25 19.43
N GLN A 19 5.24 -11.62 20.50
CA GLN A 19 5.82 -12.30 21.66
C GLN A 19 5.84 -13.83 21.50
N ASP A 20 5.01 -14.38 20.61
CA ASP A 20 5.06 -15.79 20.22
C ASP A 20 6.21 -15.98 19.20
N LEU A 21 7.35 -16.52 19.65
CA LEU A 21 8.57 -16.74 18.85
C LEU A 21 8.36 -17.54 17.53
N GLY A 22 7.16 -18.10 17.32
CA GLY A 22 6.78 -18.84 16.13
C GLY A 22 6.27 -17.99 14.97
N VAL A 23 5.94 -16.70 15.13
CA VAL A 23 5.38 -15.88 14.04
C VAL A 23 6.51 -15.32 13.16
N ARG A 24 6.68 -15.90 11.98
CA ARG A 24 7.67 -15.44 10.97
C ARG A 24 7.07 -14.57 9.88
N PHE A 25 5.75 -14.46 9.82
CA PHE A 25 5.06 -13.51 8.94
C PHE A 25 4.93 -12.15 9.64
N LEU A 26 5.89 -11.25 9.39
CA LEU A 26 5.99 -9.96 10.10
C LEU A 26 5.32 -8.79 9.36
N GLN A 27 4.77 -9.02 8.16
CA GLN A 27 4.17 -7.98 7.31
C GLN A 27 3.19 -7.01 8.04
N PRO A 28 2.35 -7.45 9.01
CA PRO A 28 1.47 -6.52 9.74
C PRO A 28 2.22 -5.56 10.68
N PHE A 29 3.39 -5.97 11.18
CA PHE A 29 4.11 -5.35 12.30
C PHE A 29 5.32 -4.50 11.90
N VAL A 30 5.63 -4.45 10.60
CA VAL A 30 6.80 -3.73 10.09
C VAL A 30 6.49 -2.28 9.71
N ASN A 31 7.54 -1.45 9.70
CA ASN A 31 7.48 -0.07 9.21
C ASN A 31 6.95 0.00 7.78
N LEU A 32 6.37 1.15 7.41
CA LEU A 32 5.78 1.37 6.09
C LEU A 32 6.74 1.06 4.94
N LEU A 33 8.02 1.45 5.05
CA LEU A 33 9.02 1.17 4.03
C LEU A 33 9.28 -0.33 3.86
N SER A 34 9.36 -1.07 4.97
CA SER A 34 9.55 -2.53 4.94
C SER A 34 8.29 -3.26 4.48
N LYS A 35 7.11 -2.69 4.71
CA LYS A 35 5.83 -3.19 4.17
C LYS A 35 5.76 -3.00 2.65
N ALA A 36 6.23 -1.86 2.16
CA ALA A 36 6.23 -1.48 0.75
C ALA A 36 7.27 -2.24 -0.08
N THR A 37 8.47 -2.45 0.47
CA THR A 37 9.60 -3.11 -0.22
C THR A 37 9.75 -4.59 0.14
N TYR A 38 8.88 -5.11 1.02
CA TYR A 38 8.97 -6.48 1.57
C TYR A 38 10.33 -6.81 2.20
N TRP A 39 11.02 -5.81 2.76
CA TRP A 39 12.39 -5.98 3.26
C TRP A 39 12.55 -7.10 4.30
N TRP A 40 11.56 -7.28 5.17
CA TRP A 40 11.54 -8.34 6.18
C TRP A 40 11.66 -9.76 5.57
N MET A 41 11.17 -9.93 4.34
CA MET A 41 11.21 -11.21 3.61
C MET A 41 12.63 -11.61 3.20
N ASN A 42 13.56 -10.66 3.04
CA ASN A 42 14.93 -10.95 2.61
C ASN A 42 15.63 -11.96 3.53
N THR A 43 15.40 -11.85 4.83
CA THR A 43 15.98 -12.79 5.82
C THR A 43 15.47 -14.22 5.64
N LEU A 44 14.19 -14.37 5.30
CA LEU A 44 13.56 -15.67 5.01
C LEU A 44 14.08 -16.26 3.69
N ILE A 45 14.17 -15.45 2.64
CA ILE A 45 14.65 -15.88 1.31
C ILE A 45 16.10 -16.38 1.38
N ILE A 46 16.98 -15.63 2.06
CA ILE A 46 18.38 -16.02 2.23
C ILE A 46 18.50 -17.32 3.04
N SER A 47 17.65 -17.50 4.06
CA SER A 47 17.62 -18.72 4.87
C SER A 47 17.11 -19.94 4.07
N ALA A 48 16.08 -19.75 3.24
CA ALA A 48 15.49 -20.77 2.39
C ALA A 48 16.46 -21.30 1.32
N HIS A 49 17.41 -20.47 0.88
CA HIS A 49 18.46 -20.93 -0.03
C HIS A 49 19.45 -21.90 0.64
N LYS A 50 19.69 -21.73 1.95
CA LYS A 50 20.64 -22.56 2.71
C LYS A 50 20.04 -23.85 3.26
N LYS A 51 18.72 -23.86 3.53
CA LYS A 51 18.00 -25.01 4.09
C LYS A 51 16.62 -25.12 3.44
N PRO A 52 16.16 -26.34 3.09
CA PRO A 52 14.81 -26.52 2.57
C PRO A 52 13.78 -25.99 3.57
N VAL A 53 12.74 -25.35 3.05
CA VAL A 53 11.70 -24.72 3.87
C VAL A 53 10.76 -25.79 4.42
N ASP A 54 10.97 -26.15 5.68
CA ASP A 54 10.05 -27.01 6.43
C ASP A 54 8.83 -26.22 6.92
N LEU A 55 7.71 -26.88 7.20
CA LEU A 55 6.49 -26.27 7.74
C LEU A 55 6.76 -25.52 9.05
N LYS A 56 7.72 -26.02 9.85
CA LYS A 56 8.20 -25.35 11.07
C LYS A 56 8.95 -24.04 10.76
N ALA A 57 9.54 -23.92 9.58
CA ALA A 57 10.30 -22.74 9.16
C ALA A 57 9.41 -21.60 8.61
N ILE A 58 8.18 -21.90 8.18
CA ILE A 58 7.18 -20.91 7.76
C ILE A 58 6.60 -20.15 8.97
N GLY A 59 6.51 -20.83 10.12
CA GLY A 59 6.01 -20.26 11.36
C GLY A 59 4.49 -20.24 11.46
N LYS A 60 3.98 -19.68 12.56
CA LYS A 60 2.54 -19.47 12.80
C LYS A 60 2.06 -18.22 12.07
N LEU A 61 0.82 -18.25 11.59
CA LEU A 61 0.14 -17.07 11.05
C LEU A 61 -0.25 -16.10 12.18
N PRO A 62 -0.19 -14.77 11.95
CA PRO A 62 -0.68 -13.77 12.91
C PRO A 62 -2.15 -13.98 13.24
N ILE A 63 -2.57 -13.55 14.45
CA ILE A 63 -3.97 -13.65 14.91
C ILE A 63 -4.94 -12.98 13.92
N ALA A 64 -4.53 -11.87 13.29
CA ALA A 64 -5.34 -11.13 12.32
C ALA A 64 -5.63 -11.90 11.02
N MET A 65 -4.84 -12.92 10.67
CA MET A 65 -5.03 -13.74 9.46
C MET A 65 -5.52 -15.16 9.80
N ARG A 66 -5.84 -15.43 11.07
CA ARG A 66 -6.31 -16.74 11.50
C ARG A 66 -7.77 -16.96 11.08
N ALA A 67 -8.06 -18.14 10.53
CA ALA A 67 -9.40 -18.54 10.09
C ALA A 67 -10.48 -18.30 11.16
N LEU A 68 -10.21 -18.69 12.41
CA LEU A 68 -11.15 -18.50 13.52
C LEU A 68 -11.50 -17.02 13.76
N THR A 69 -10.49 -16.13 13.77
CA THR A 69 -10.70 -14.69 13.98
C THR A 69 -11.52 -14.10 12.83
N ASN A 70 -11.18 -14.48 11.59
CA ASN A 70 -11.88 -14.01 10.39
C ASN A 70 -13.33 -14.54 10.34
N TYR A 71 -13.56 -15.79 10.74
CA TYR A 71 -14.88 -16.39 10.85
C TYR A 71 -15.75 -15.66 11.89
N VAL A 72 -15.21 -15.41 13.09
CA VAL A 72 -15.93 -14.67 14.14
C VAL A 72 -16.30 -13.27 13.65
N CYS A 73 -15.38 -12.56 13.00
CA CYS A 73 -15.64 -11.24 12.42
C CYS A 73 -16.77 -11.27 11.37
N LEU A 74 -16.76 -12.26 10.47
CA LEU A 74 -17.81 -12.42 9.46
C LEU A 74 -19.16 -12.78 10.10
N LYS A 75 -19.16 -13.65 11.12
CA LYS A 75 -20.36 -14.04 11.86
C LYS A 75 -20.98 -12.85 12.58
N GLU A 76 -20.18 -12.04 13.28
CA GLU A 76 -20.63 -10.82 13.94
C GLU A 76 -21.27 -9.85 12.95
N ALA A 77 -20.62 -9.62 11.79
CA ALA A 77 -21.17 -8.77 10.73
C ALA A 77 -22.52 -9.29 10.19
N TYR A 78 -22.66 -10.60 10.05
CA TYR A 78 -23.92 -11.22 9.62
C TYR A 78 -25.01 -11.12 10.69
N GLU A 79 -24.67 -11.31 11.97
CA GLU A 79 -25.62 -11.16 13.09
C GLU A 79 -26.09 -9.72 13.24
N GLU A 80 -25.22 -8.72 13.09
CA GLU A 80 -25.59 -7.31 13.05
C GLU A 80 -26.56 -7.01 11.91
N GLN A 81 -26.30 -7.55 10.72
CA GLN A 81 -27.19 -7.40 9.59
C GLN A 81 -28.55 -8.05 9.88
N LYS A 82 -28.58 -9.24 10.49
CA LYS A 82 -29.82 -9.92 10.88
C LYS A 82 -30.62 -9.10 11.89
N LYS A 83 -29.98 -8.45 12.86
CA LYS A 83 -30.64 -7.54 13.81
C LYS A 83 -31.27 -6.34 13.12
N LYS A 84 -30.53 -5.65 12.25
CA LYS A 84 -31.02 -4.50 11.47
C LYS A 84 -32.18 -4.87 10.53
N VAL A 85 -32.17 -6.10 10.03
CA VAL A 85 -33.23 -6.64 9.19
C VAL A 85 -34.46 -7.06 10.00
N ALA A 86 -34.29 -7.54 11.24
CA ALA A 86 -35.43 -7.85 12.12
C ALA A 86 -36.31 -6.62 12.43
N GLU A 87 -35.73 -5.42 12.37
CA GLU A 87 -36.44 -4.14 12.48
C GLU A 87 -37.19 -3.75 11.19
N GLN A 88 -36.92 -4.41 10.06
CA GLN A 88 -37.51 -4.13 8.75
C GLN A 88 -38.23 -5.38 8.19
N PRO A 89 -39.57 -5.46 8.24
CA PRO A 89 -40.33 -6.68 7.92
C PRO A 89 -40.25 -7.18 6.47
N ASN A 90 -39.54 -6.47 5.57
CA ASN A 90 -39.52 -6.77 4.14
C ASN A 90 -38.11 -6.97 3.55
N ARG A 91 -37.09 -7.19 4.39
CA ARG A 91 -35.70 -7.40 3.95
C ARG A 91 -35.21 -8.78 4.39
N SER A 92 -34.49 -9.49 3.53
CA SER A 92 -33.80 -10.72 3.91
C SER A 92 -32.32 -10.41 4.21
N PRO A 93 -31.70 -11.09 5.20
CA PRO A 93 -30.26 -10.96 5.42
C PRO A 93 -29.51 -11.58 4.22
N SER A 94 -28.49 -10.89 3.74
CA SER A 94 -27.69 -11.29 2.58
C SER A 94 -26.23 -11.49 2.97
N ILE A 95 -25.71 -12.68 2.71
CA ILE A 95 -24.32 -13.05 3.01
C ILE A 95 -23.34 -12.12 2.29
N TRP A 96 -23.65 -11.75 1.04
CA TRP A 96 -22.85 -10.81 0.25
C TRP A 96 -22.65 -9.45 0.92
N LEU A 97 -23.69 -8.91 1.58
CA LEU A 97 -23.58 -7.62 2.26
C LEU A 97 -22.78 -7.73 3.55
N ALA A 98 -22.95 -8.81 4.32
CA ALA A 98 -22.13 -9.09 5.49
C ALA A 98 -20.65 -9.23 5.12
N MET A 99 -20.36 -9.91 4.01
CA MET A 99 -19.01 -10.08 3.48
C MET A 99 -18.39 -8.74 3.07
N TYR A 100 -19.14 -7.89 2.37
CA TYR A 100 -18.69 -6.54 2.04
C TYR A 100 -18.55 -5.65 3.28
N SER A 101 -19.40 -5.81 4.29
CA SER A 101 -19.30 -5.06 5.54
C SER A 101 -18.04 -5.44 6.34
N ALA A 102 -17.71 -6.73 6.41
CA ALA A 102 -16.54 -7.23 7.13
C ALA A 102 -15.21 -6.95 6.39
N PHE A 103 -15.16 -7.22 5.08
CA PHE A 103 -13.93 -7.18 4.29
C PHE A 103 -13.87 -6.03 3.25
N GLY A 104 -14.86 -5.13 3.23
CA GLY A 104 -14.93 -4.05 2.23
C GLY A 104 -13.89 -2.95 2.42
N ARG A 105 -13.50 -2.63 3.67
CA ARG A 105 -12.51 -1.56 3.93
C ARG A 105 -11.14 -1.86 3.30
N PRO A 106 -10.56 -3.07 3.47
CA PRO A 106 -9.34 -3.46 2.76
C PRO A 106 -9.49 -3.47 1.24
N ILE A 107 -10.63 -3.93 0.71
CA ILE A 107 -10.89 -3.96 -0.74
C ILE A 107 -10.88 -2.54 -1.32
N LEU A 108 -11.59 -1.61 -0.69
CA LEU A 108 -11.60 -0.21 -1.11
C LEU A 108 -10.21 0.40 -1.07
N LEU A 109 -9.43 0.11 -0.03
CA LEU A 109 -8.03 0.55 0.06
C LEU A 109 -7.16 -0.05 -1.07
N SER A 110 -7.36 -1.31 -1.43
CA SER A 110 -6.64 -1.93 -2.55
C SER A 110 -6.99 -1.28 -3.89
N SER A 111 -8.26 -0.91 -4.07
CA SER A 111 -8.76 -0.21 -5.26
C SER A 111 -8.21 1.21 -5.35
N THR A 112 -8.14 1.97 -4.25
CA THR A 112 -7.56 3.32 -4.29
C THR A 112 -6.07 3.29 -4.66
N PHE A 113 -5.30 2.33 -4.14
CA PHE A 113 -3.91 2.14 -4.58
C PHE A 113 -3.80 1.75 -6.05
N ARG A 114 -4.72 0.93 -6.56
CA ARG A 114 -4.78 0.58 -7.98
C ARG A 114 -5.00 1.82 -8.84
N TYR A 115 -6.03 2.61 -8.52
CA TYR A 115 -6.34 3.84 -9.26
C TYR A 115 -5.17 4.83 -9.24
N LEU A 116 -4.51 5.02 -8.09
CA LEU A 116 -3.33 5.88 -8.01
C LEU A 116 -2.17 5.36 -8.88
N ALA A 117 -1.94 4.04 -8.88
CA ALA A 117 -0.91 3.44 -9.74
C ALA A 117 -1.25 3.64 -11.24
N ASP A 118 -2.51 3.52 -11.63
CA ASP A 118 -2.93 3.73 -13.02
C ASP A 118 -2.74 5.20 -13.43
N LEU A 119 -3.08 6.15 -12.56
CA LEU A 119 -2.83 7.58 -12.78
C LEU A 119 -1.33 7.89 -12.95
N LEU A 120 -0.49 7.32 -12.10
CA LEU A 120 0.97 7.46 -12.22
C LEU A 120 1.50 6.77 -13.48
N GLY A 121 0.83 5.74 -13.98
CA GLY A 121 1.17 5.09 -15.24
C GLY A 121 1.07 6.02 -16.45
N PHE A 122 0.14 6.98 -16.44
CA PHE A 122 0.05 8.00 -17.48
C PHE A 122 1.18 9.03 -17.42
N ALA A 123 1.82 9.21 -16.25
CA ALA A 123 2.97 10.10 -16.13
C ALA A 123 4.16 9.64 -16.98
N GLY A 124 4.29 8.33 -17.23
CA GLY A 124 5.34 7.76 -18.07
C GLY A 124 5.38 8.36 -19.48
N PRO A 125 4.34 8.15 -20.31
CA PRO A 125 4.24 8.73 -21.64
C PRO A 125 4.31 10.26 -21.66
N LEU A 126 3.70 10.93 -20.67
CA LEU A 126 3.70 12.40 -20.58
C LEU A 126 5.11 12.96 -20.35
N CYS A 127 5.88 12.36 -19.44
CA CYS A 127 7.26 12.76 -19.20
C CYS A 127 8.15 12.49 -20.42
N ILE A 128 7.96 11.35 -21.10
CA ILE A 128 8.72 11.02 -22.32
C ILE A 128 8.43 12.04 -23.43
N SER A 129 7.17 12.40 -23.65
CA SER A 129 6.78 13.41 -24.63
C SER A 129 7.43 14.77 -24.33
N GLY A 130 7.39 15.21 -23.06
CA GLY A 130 8.03 16.46 -22.65
C GLY A 130 9.56 16.43 -22.77
N ILE A 131 10.20 15.28 -22.54
CA ILE A 131 11.65 15.10 -22.73
C ILE A 131 12.01 15.29 -24.21
N VAL A 132 11.28 14.62 -25.12
CA VAL A 132 11.51 14.72 -26.57
C VAL A 132 11.32 16.15 -27.06
N GLN A 133 10.24 16.82 -26.64
CA GLN A 133 9.98 18.22 -26.97
C GLN A 133 11.03 19.17 -26.39
N GLY A 134 11.53 18.89 -25.18
CA GLY A 134 12.63 19.62 -24.55
C GLY A 134 13.89 19.61 -25.40
N PHE A 135 14.32 18.42 -25.85
CA PHE A 135 15.49 18.28 -26.74
C PHE A 135 15.31 18.97 -28.09
N GLN A 136 14.12 18.87 -28.69
CA GLN A 136 13.83 19.51 -29.97
C GLN A 136 13.88 21.04 -29.86
N ASN A 137 13.36 21.61 -28.77
CA ASN A 137 13.38 23.05 -28.53
C ASN A 137 14.77 23.59 -28.17
N THR A 138 15.58 22.84 -27.40
CA THR A 138 16.98 23.23 -27.13
C THR A 138 17.81 23.31 -28.41
N THR A 139 17.52 22.44 -29.38
CA THR A 139 18.20 22.45 -30.69
C THR A 139 17.79 23.65 -31.54
N ASN A 140 16.53 24.08 -31.47
CA ASN A 140 16.00 25.19 -32.27
C ASN A 140 16.29 26.58 -31.67
N ASN A 141 16.45 26.69 -30.35
CA ASN A 141 16.61 27.96 -29.63
C ASN A 141 18.07 28.38 -29.39
N THR A 142 19.04 27.85 -30.14
CA THR A 142 20.44 28.34 -30.07
C THR A 142 20.60 29.77 -30.61
N ASN A 143 19.55 30.35 -31.21
CA ASN A 143 19.49 31.73 -31.66
C ASN A 143 18.36 32.44 -30.89
N THR A 144 18.68 33.46 -30.07
CA THR A 144 17.81 34.26 -29.19
C THR A 144 17.23 33.50 -27.98
N THR A 145 17.37 33.94 -26.72
CA THR A 145 17.15 35.30 -26.18
C THR A 145 17.89 35.45 -24.83
N GLU A 146 18.43 36.65 -24.57
CA GLU A 146 18.94 37.09 -23.26
C GLU A 146 17.86 36.91 -22.17
N LYS A 147 18.21 36.32 -21.02
CA LYS A 147 17.33 36.26 -19.84
C LYS A 147 17.68 37.36 -18.86
N ASP A 148 16.69 38.19 -18.56
CA ASP A 148 16.73 39.21 -17.51
C ASP A 148 17.05 38.60 -16.13
N PRO A 149 17.95 39.20 -15.30
CA PRO A 149 18.42 38.58 -14.06
C PRO A 149 17.49 38.79 -12.84
N SER A 150 16.35 39.45 -13.00
CA SER A 150 15.64 40.13 -11.89
C SER A 150 14.49 39.35 -11.24
N ASN A 151 14.14 38.14 -11.72
CA ASN A 151 13.11 37.30 -11.10
C ASN A 151 13.64 35.89 -10.83
N SER A 152 14.04 35.62 -9.59
CA SER A 152 14.56 34.32 -9.12
C SER A 152 13.49 33.22 -8.97
N TYR A 153 12.27 33.45 -9.46
CA TYR A 153 11.18 32.48 -9.40
C TYR A 153 11.03 31.79 -10.76
N LEU A 154 11.36 30.50 -10.79
CA LEU A 154 11.13 29.67 -11.97
C LEU A 154 9.63 29.43 -12.12
N SER A 155 9.06 29.73 -13.29
CA SER A 155 7.67 29.38 -13.61
C SER A 155 7.51 27.86 -13.66
N SER A 156 6.35 27.34 -13.23
CA SER A 156 6.04 25.90 -13.23
C SER A 156 6.19 25.27 -14.62
N GLU A 157 5.86 26.01 -15.68
CA GLU A 157 6.02 25.55 -17.06
C GLU A 157 7.51 25.43 -17.44
N GLU A 158 8.33 26.36 -16.98
CA GLU A 158 9.77 26.39 -17.26
C GLU A 158 10.52 25.33 -16.44
N PHE A 159 10.02 25.01 -15.25
CA PHE A 159 10.47 23.87 -14.45
C PHE A 159 10.20 22.52 -15.13
N LEU A 160 8.98 22.31 -15.63
CA LEU A 160 8.59 21.07 -16.32
C LEU A 160 9.20 20.92 -17.73
N ARG A 161 9.66 22.03 -18.32
CA ARG A 161 10.38 22.04 -19.59
C ARG A 161 11.84 21.57 -19.46
N ASN A 162 12.40 21.55 -18.24
CA ASN A 162 13.74 21.05 -18.01
C ASN A 162 13.78 19.52 -18.10
N VAL A 163 14.54 19.01 -19.07
CA VAL A 163 14.65 17.57 -19.37
C VAL A 163 15.14 16.75 -18.17
N TYR A 164 16.09 17.28 -17.39
CA TYR A 164 16.63 16.57 -16.23
C TYR A 164 15.61 16.46 -15.11
N VAL A 165 14.84 17.53 -14.86
CA VAL A 165 13.74 17.52 -13.88
C VAL A 165 12.68 16.50 -14.28
N LEU A 166 12.32 16.48 -15.56
CA LEU A 166 11.30 15.56 -16.08
C LEU A 166 11.77 14.09 -16.03
N ALA A 167 13.07 13.83 -16.21
CA ALA A 167 13.64 12.49 -16.04
C ALA A 167 13.64 12.02 -14.57
N VAL A 168 13.96 12.91 -13.62
CA VAL A 168 13.87 12.60 -12.18
C VAL A 168 12.41 12.39 -11.76
N LEU A 169 11.49 13.22 -12.26
CA LEU A 169 10.06 13.08 -12.01
C LEU A 169 9.53 11.73 -12.54
N LEU A 170 9.94 11.35 -13.75
CA LEU A 170 9.62 10.05 -14.34
C LEU A 170 10.12 8.91 -13.46
N PHE A 171 11.38 8.96 -13.00
CA PHE A 171 11.95 7.94 -12.13
C PHE A 171 11.16 7.79 -10.83
N LEU A 172 10.83 8.89 -10.16
CA LEU A 172 10.05 8.89 -8.92
C LEU A 172 8.62 8.38 -9.15
N ALA A 173 7.98 8.81 -10.23
CA ALA A 173 6.64 8.36 -10.61
C ALA A 173 6.61 6.85 -10.87
N LEU A 174 7.62 6.30 -11.56
CA LEU A 174 7.73 4.87 -11.82
C LEU A 174 7.94 4.06 -10.54
N ILE A 175 8.81 4.50 -9.63
CA ILE A 175 9.00 3.81 -8.34
C ILE A 175 7.70 3.79 -7.55
N LEU A 176 7.01 4.94 -7.47
CA LEU A 176 5.79 5.06 -6.71
C LEU A 176 4.65 4.24 -7.34
N GLN A 177 4.54 4.26 -8.67
CA GLN A 177 3.60 3.42 -9.43
C GLN A 177 3.80 1.94 -9.11
N ARG A 178 5.02 1.43 -9.24
CA ARG A 178 5.33 0.01 -9.00
C ARG A 178 5.06 -0.38 -7.55
N THR A 179 5.37 0.52 -6.61
CA THR A 179 5.14 0.29 -5.18
C THR A 179 3.64 0.22 -4.85
N PHE A 180 2.83 1.17 -5.33
CA PHE A 180 1.38 1.14 -5.12
C PHE A 180 0.71 -0.04 -5.79
N LEU A 181 1.18 -0.43 -6.98
CA LEU A 181 0.68 -1.61 -7.68
C LEU A 181 0.91 -2.88 -6.86
N GLN A 182 2.13 -3.06 -6.32
CA GLN A 182 2.48 -4.19 -5.46
C GLN A 182 1.69 -4.17 -4.14
N ALA A 183 1.50 -2.99 -3.53
CA ALA A 183 0.70 -2.85 -2.32
C ALA A 183 -0.79 -3.21 -2.57
N SER A 184 -1.35 -2.75 -3.69
CA SER A 184 -2.72 -3.08 -4.12
C SER A 184 -2.89 -4.60 -4.25
N TYR A 185 -2.00 -5.26 -5.01
CA TYR A 185 -2.03 -6.71 -5.18
C TYR A 185 -1.97 -7.45 -3.83
N TYR A 186 -1.06 -7.05 -2.95
CA TYR A 186 -0.93 -7.68 -1.64
C TYR A 186 -2.21 -7.56 -0.80
N VAL A 187 -2.80 -6.36 -0.69
CA VAL A 187 -4.02 -6.15 0.11
C VAL A 187 -5.19 -6.96 -0.47
N THR A 188 -5.32 -7.02 -1.80
CA THR A 188 -6.35 -7.85 -2.44
C THR A 188 -6.13 -9.34 -2.16
N THR A 189 -4.90 -9.84 -2.28
CA THR A 189 -4.58 -11.24 -2.00
C THR A 189 -4.75 -11.61 -0.54
N GLU A 190 -4.29 -10.76 0.39
CA GLU A 190 -4.49 -10.92 1.84
C GLU A 190 -5.98 -11.00 2.18
N THR A 191 -6.78 -10.09 1.64
CA THR A 191 -8.24 -10.08 1.87
C THR A 191 -8.90 -11.33 1.30
N GLY A 192 -8.47 -11.78 0.11
CA GLY A 192 -8.96 -13.01 -0.50
C GLY A 192 -8.62 -14.27 0.32
N ILE A 193 -7.41 -14.34 0.88
CA ILE A 193 -7.00 -15.43 1.79
C ILE A 193 -7.82 -15.41 3.07
N ASN A 194 -7.99 -14.24 3.69
CA ASN A 194 -8.76 -14.09 4.91
C ASN A 194 -10.23 -14.46 4.69
N LEU A 195 -10.80 -14.07 3.56
CA LEU A 195 -12.15 -14.43 3.17
C LEU A 195 -12.29 -15.94 2.97
N ARG A 196 -11.34 -16.57 2.27
CA ARG A 196 -11.31 -18.04 2.09
C ARG A 196 -11.22 -18.77 3.44
N GLY A 197 -10.53 -18.21 4.42
CA GLY A 197 -10.45 -18.79 5.77
C GLY A 197 -11.68 -18.53 6.64
N ALA A 198 -12.52 -17.57 6.28
CA ALA A 198 -13.75 -17.23 7.00
C ALA A 198 -14.98 -18.00 6.51
N LEU A 199 -14.96 -18.46 5.26
CA LEU A 199 -15.98 -19.30 4.63
C LEU A 199 -15.76 -20.77 4.97
#